data_AF-A0A2E7N144-F1
#
_entry.id   AF-A0A2E7N144-F1
#
_cell.length_a   1.000
_cell.length_b   1.000
_cell.length_c   1.000
_cell.angle_alpha   90.00
_cell.angle_beta   90.00
_cell.angle_gamma   90.00
#
_symmetry.space_group_name_H-M   'P 1'
#
loop_
_entity.id
_entity.type
_entity.pdbx_description
1 polymer ?
#
loop_
_entity_poly.entity_id
_entity_poly.type
_entity_poly.pdbx_seq_one_letter_code
_entity_poly.pdbx_strand_id
1 'polypeptide(L)'
;MGSLVPGQALIYERVDDVVYARYRDDPYRNIPRWVVGGYPEACERAVAKEQGDLFTYKDWQDINEMAKTNKALSRYLHKILDIYLLAKDTKKE
;
A
#
# COMPACT_ATOMS: atom_id res chain seq x y z
N MET A 1 -12.77 -5.20 15.19
CA MET A 1 -13.12 -3.94 15.87
C MET A 1 -12.17 -3.73 17.06
N GLY A 2 -10.89 -3.39 16.82
CA GLY A 2 -9.85 -3.58 17.84
C GLY A 2 -9.10 -2.36 18.37
N SER A 3 -9.23 -1.17 17.78
CA SER A 3 -8.35 -0.03 18.14
C SER A 3 -9.03 1.35 18.09
N LEU A 4 -10.36 1.41 17.95
CA LEU A 4 -11.09 2.67 17.89
C LEU A 4 -11.41 3.16 19.30
N VAL A 5 -11.16 4.44 19.58
CA VAL A 5 -11.50 5.06 20.87
C VAL A 5 -13.00 5.34 20.88
N PRO A 6 -13.78 4.71 21.78
CA PRO A 6 -15.22 4.92 21.83
C PRO A 6 -15.59 6.38 22.16
N GLY A 7 -16.67 6.87 21.57
CA GLY A 7 -17.22 8.20 21.86
C GLY A 7 -16.48 9.40 21.24
N GLN A 8 -15.44 9.16 20.44
CA GLN A 8 -14.69 10.22 19.76
C GLN A 8 -15.30 10.57 18.41
N ALA A 9 -15.34 11.87 18.08
CA ALA A 9 -15.82 12.35 16.79
C ALA A 9 -14.77 12.10 15.70
N LEU A 10 -15.21 11.49 14.59
CA LEU A 10 -14.40 11.22 13.41
C LEU A 10 -14.74 12.21 12.29
N ILE A 11 -13.71 12.63 11.55
CA ILE A 11 -13.85 13.30 10.26
C ILE A 11 -13.60 12.26 9.17
N TYR A 12 -14.54 12.15 8.24
CA TYR A 12 -14.39 11.36 7.03
C TYR A 12 -13.98 12.27 5.87
N GLU A 13 -12.88 11.91 5.21
CA GLU A 13 -12.30 12.64 4.08
C GLU A 13 -12.24 11.71 2.88
N ARG A 14 -12.68 12.16 1.70
CA ARG A 14 -12.56 11.40 0.46
C ARG A 14 -11.46 11.99 -0.41
N VAL A 15 -10.46 11.18 -0.75
CA VAL A 15 -9.31 11.55 -1.60
C VAL A 15 -9.04 10.38 -2.55
N ASP A 16 -8.96 10.66 -3.85
CA ASP A 16 -8.63 9.65 -4.88
C ASP A 16 -9.44 8.35 -4.76
N ASP A 17 -10.77 8.47 -4.59
CA ASP A 17 -11.71 7.36 -4.39
C ASP A 17 -11.51 6.49 -3.13
N VAL A 18 -10.66 6.96 -2.21
CA VAL A 18 -10.47 6.39 -0.87
C VAL A 18 -11.12 7.27 0.17
N VAL A 19 -11.88 6.67 1.08
CA VAL A 19 -12.45 7.30 2.26
C VAL A 19 -11.53 7.02 3.44
N TYR A 20 -10.92 8.08 3.95
CA TYR A 20 -10.12 8.07 5.16
C TYR A 20 -10.95 8.53 6.34
N ALA A 21 -10.65 8.03 7.54
CA ALA A 21 -11.10 8.62 8.79
C ALA A 21 -9.93 9.12 9.61
N ARG A 22 -10.16 10.20 10.36
CA ARG A 22 -9.25 10.70 11.40
C ARG A 22 -10.03 11.24 12.58
N TYR A 23 -9.41 11.25 13.75
CA TYR A 23 -10.00 11.91 14.92
C TYR A 23 -10.03 13.43 14.72
N ARG A 24 -11.13 14.05 15.16
CA ARG A 24 -11.31 15.50 15.07
C ARG A 24 -10.61 16.24 16.20
N ASP A 25 -10.82 15.75 17.43
CA ASP A 25 -10.55 16.48 18.67
C ASP A 25 -9.28 15.96 19.36
N ASP A 26 -8.61 16.81 20.13
CA ASP A 26 -7.48 16.42 20.98
C ASP A 26 -7.95 15.53 22.14
N PRO A 27 -7.11 14.58 22.62
CA PRO A 27 -5.70 14.35 22.29
C PRO A 27 -5.44 13.46 21.06
N TYR A 28 -6.50 12.91 20.45
CA TYR A 28 -6.40 11.86 19.44
C TYR A 28 -6.19 12.39 18.02
N ARG A 29 -6.34 13.70 17.81
CA ARG A 29 -6.17 14.39 16.51
C ARG A 29 -4.81 14.13 15.85
N ASN A 30 -3.77 13.87 16.64
CA ASN A 30 -2.41 13.60 16.13
C ASN A 30 -2.24 12.19 15.56
N ILE A 31 -3.20 11.30 15.75
CA ILE A 31 -3.18 9.96 15.15
C ILE A 31 -3.37 10.13 13.63
N PRO A 32 -2.50 9.55 12.79
CA PRO A 32 -2.64 9.59 11.33
C PRO A 32 -4.00 9.05 10.88
N ARG A 33 -4.52 9.60 9.78
CA ARG A 33 -5.74 9.08 9.15
C ARG A 33 -5.54 7.63 8.69
N TRP A 34 -6.62 6.85 8.69
CA TRP A 34 -6.62 5.46 8.21
C TRP A 34 -7.72 5.23 7.18
N VAL A 35 -7.53 4.23 6.32
CA VAL A 35 -8.52 3.84 5.30
C VAL A 35 -9.76 3.20 5.97
N VAL A 36 -10.95 3.66 5.62
CA VAL A 36 -12.23 3.10 6.10
C VAL A 36 -13.03 2.42 4.99
N GLY A 37 -12.89 2.89 3.75
CA GLY A 37 -13.60 2.34 2.61
C GLY A 37 -13.33 3.15 1.35
N GLY A 38 -14.05 2.88 0.28
CA GLY A 38 -13.82 3.50 -1.02
C GLY A 38 -13.90 2.48 -2.15
N TYR A 39 -13.39 2.86 -3.33
CA TYR A 39 -13.28 1.93 -4.45
C TYR A 39 -12.25 0.82 -4.12
N PRO A 40 -12.55 -0.47 -4.34
CA PRO A 40 -11.70 -1.58 -3.88
C PRO A 40 -10.23 -1.43 -4.29
N GLU A 41 -9.95 -1.12 -5.56
CA GLU A 41 -8.58 -0.99 -6.07
C GLU A 41 -7.83 0.20 -5.45
N ALA A 42 -8.54 1.31 -5.22
CA ALA A 42 -7.95 2.50 -4.61
C ALA A 42 -7.63 2.25 -3.12
N CYS A 43 -8.51 1.55 -2.41
CA CYS A 43 -8.28 1.13 -1.03
C CYS A 43 -7.08 0.19 -0.91
N GLU A 44 -6.97 -0.81 -1.78
CA GLU A 44 -5.82 -1.74 -1.80
C GLU A 44 -4.51 -0.98 -2.00
N ARG A 45 -4.48 -0.02 -2.93
CA ARG A 45 -3.31 0.83 -3.18
C ARG A 45 -2.97 1.73 -1.98
N ALA A 46 -3.99 2.30 -1.34
CA ALA A 46 -3.80 3.12 -0.14
C ALA A 46 -3.25 2.29 1.03
N VAL A 47 -3.76 1.09 1.24
CA VAL A 47 -3.29 0.17 2.29
C VAL A 47 -1.85 -0.28 2.03
N ALA A 48 -1.50 -0.64 0.78
CA ALA A 48 -0.13 -0.98 0.42
C ALA A 48 0.84 0.17 0.74
N LYS A 49 0.44 1.40 0.40
CA LYS A 49 1.24 2.60 0.70
C LYS A 49 1.40 2.83 2.21
N GLU A 50 0.36 2.61 3.02
CA GLU A 50 0.44 2.70 4.49
C GLU A 50 1.36 1.63 5.09
N GLN A 51 1.46 0.45 4.46
CA GLN A 51 2.37 -0.64 4.86
C GLN A 51 3.83 -0.43 4.39
N GLY A 52 4.07 0.59 3.56
CA GLY A 52 5.38 0.87 2.97
C GLY A 52 5.65 0.09 1.69
N ASP A 53 4.66 -0.61 1.15
CA ASP A 53 4.75 -1.33 -0.11
C ASP A 53 4.57 -0.38 -1.30
N LEU A 54 5.39 -0.58 -2.32
CA LEU A 54 5.34 0.21 -3.55
C LEU A 54 4.19 -0.19 -4.48
N PHE A 55 3.83 -1.48 -4.46
CA PHE A 55 2.90 -2.09 -5.39
C PHE A 55 1.92 -2.98 -4.63
N THR A 56 0.67 -2.98 -5.08
CA THR A 56 -0.29 -4.02 -4.68
C THR A 56 0.08 -5.35 -5.34
N TYR A 57 -0.50 -6.45 -4.86
CA TYR A 57 -0.35 -7.74 -5.52
C TYR A 57 -0.86 -7.70 -6.98
N LYS A 58 -1.97 -6.99 -7.21
CA LYS A 58 -2.53 -6.81 -8.55
C LYS A 58 -1.57 -6.04 -9.47
N ASP A 59 -0.98 -4.95 -8.98
CA ASP A 59 0.05 -4.22 -9.74
C ASP A 59 1.21 -5.14 -10.14
N TRP A 60 1.67 -6.00 -9.24
CA TRP A 60 2.73 -6.97 -9.54
C TRP A 60 2.33 -7.97 -10.63
N GLN A 61 1.08 -8.45 -10.62
CA GLN A 61 0.58 -9.35 -11.66
C GLN A 61 0.52 -8.63 -13.02
N ASP A 62 0.00 -7.41 -13.05
CA ASP A 62 -0.11 -6.62 -14.27
C ASP A 62 1.27 -6.26 -14.84
N ILE A 63 2.23 -5.91 -13.99
CA ILE A 63 3.63 -5.67 -14.38
C ILE A 63 4.24 -6.92 -15.01
N ASN A 64 4.02 -8.10 -14.42
CA ASN A 64 4.51 -9.36 -14.96
C ASN A 64 3.88 -9.69 -16.32
N GLU A 65 2.58 -9.42 -16.49
CA GLU A 65 1.90 -9.63 -17.78
C GLU A 65 2.45 -8.70 -18.86
N MET A 66 2.59 -7.41 -18.55
CA MET A 66 3.18 -6.42 -19.47
C MET A 66 4.62 -6.76 -19.86
N ALA A 67 5.40 -7.35 -18.94
CA ALA A 67 6.78 -7.73 -19.20
C ALA A 67 6.92 -8.83 -20.25
N LYS A 68 5.90 -9.67 -20.45
CA LYS A 68 5.92 -10.71 -21.50
C LYS A 68 6.03 -10.13 -22.90
N THR A 69 5.48 -8.93 -23.12
CA THR A 69 5.49 -8.25 -24.41
C THR A 69 6.51 -7.10 -24.46
N ASN A 70 6.80 -6.45 -23.33
CA ASN A 70 7.74 -5.35 -23.24
C ASN A 70 9.15 -5.82 -22.83
N LYS A 71 10.06 -5.86 -23.80
CA LYS A 71 11.47 -6.28 -23.60
C LYS A 71 12.22 -5.47 -22.55
N ALA A 72 11.98 -4.16 -22.46
CA ALA A 72 12.66 -3.30 -21.49
C ALA A 72 12.21 -3.67 -20.07
N LEU A 73 10.90 -3.82 -19.87
CA LEU A 73 10.32 -4.18 -18.57
C LEU A 73 10.80 -5.56 -18.11
N SER A 74 10.79 -6.56 -18.99
CA SER A 74 11.35 -7.90 -18.71
C SER A 74 12.81 -7.83 -18.25
N ARG A 75 13.66 -7.05 -18.94
CA ARG A 75 15.07 -6.91 -18.55
C ARG A 75 15.23 -6.31 -17.15
N TYR A 76 14.41 -5.33 -16.78
CA TYR A 76 14.48 -4.73 -15.44
C TYR A 76 13.94 -5.68 -14.36
N LEU A 77 12.88 -6.43 -14.62
CA LEU A 77 12.37 -7.44 -13.67
C LEU A 77 13.41 -8.52 -13.38
N HIS A 78 14.13 -9.00 -14.40
CA HIS A 78 15.22 -9.95 -14.20
C HIS A 78 16.33 -9.36 -13.31
N LYS A 79 16.74 -8.11 -13.54
CA LYS A 79 17.72 -7.44 -12.66
C LYS A 79 17.24 -7.31 -11.22
N ILE A 80 15.96 -6.97 -11.01
CA ILE A 80 15.38 -6.89 -9.67
C ILE A 80 15.42 -8.26 -9.00
N LEU A 81 15.09 -9.33 -9.73
CA LEU A 81 15.16 -10.70 -9.23
C LEU A 81 16.60 -11.10 -8.86
N ASP A 82 17.57 -10.80 -9.71
CA ASP A 82 18.99 -11.09 -9.45
C ASP A 82 19.46 -10.40 -8.15
N ILE A 83 19.15 -9.11 -8.00
CA ILE A 83 19.49 -8.33 -6.79
C ILE A 83 18.80 -8.92 -5.56
N TYR A 84 17.53 -9.30 -5.67
CA TYR A 84 16.78 -9.92 -4.58
C TYR A 84 17.40 -11.24 -4.14
N LEU A 85 17.76 -12.12 -5.08
CA LEU A 85 18.39 -13.41 -4.77
C LEU A 85 19.74 -13.23 -4.09
N LEU A 86 20.59 -12.32 -4.60
CA LEU A 86 21.87 -11.99 -3.98
C LEU A 86 21.69 -11.47 -2.56
N ALA A 87 20.79 -10.50 -2.35
CA ALA A 87 20.53 -9.93 -1.03
C ALA A 87 19.96 -10.98 -0.05
N LYS A 88 19.13 -11.91 -0.54
CA LYS A 88 18.57 -13.00 0.26
C LYS A 88 19.65 -13.99 0.69
N ASP A 89 20.62 -14.28 -0.17
CA ASP A 89 21.74 -15.15 0.18
C ASP A 89 22.67 -14.50 1.20
N THR A 90 22.92 -13.18 1.12
CA THR A 90 23.69 -12.44 2.14
C THR A 90 23.02 -12.40 3.51
N LYS A 91 21.67 -12.47 3.57
CA LYS A 91 20.91 -12.37 4.81
C LYS A 91 20.86 -13.68 5.62
N LYS A 92 21.45 -14.76 5.11
CA LYS A 92 21.47 -16.09 5.77
C LYS A 92 22.68 -16.31 6.68
N GLU A 93 23.60 -15.35 6.79
CA GLU A 93 24.66 -15.29 7.80
C GLU A 93 24.22 -14.46 9.01
#